data_AF-A0AAD4EHJ7-F1
#
_entry.id   AF-A0AAD4EHJ7-F1
#
_cell.length_a   1.000
_cell.length_b   1.000
_cell.length_c   1.000
_cell.angle_alpha   90.00
_cell.angle_beta   90.00
_cell.angle_gamma   90.00
#
_symmetry.space_group_name_H-M   'P 1'
#
loop_
_entity.id
_entity.type
_entity.pdbx_description
1 polymer ?
#
loop_
_entity_poly.entity_id
_entity_poly.type
_entity_poly.pdbx_seq_one_letter_code
_entity_poly.pdbx_strand_id
1 'polypeptide(L)'
;MRRTSLYTNLSHERHGLHFKASAATVEQLKGQFMEMMATKMRTVTPLLWGLISTLLDSNQDCQRAMIYSDGMTSSLGSEAEMDLGEFGGEGMDGESGGNTKMKTKKHVHAAERNAALISIKAVVCISIMLQNSNERCNYLQGILGFFYHSTLVPEKVIETLAHAGLSISISSIHNAVQSVSHQASARIRRAIRSLQSAFAYDNVDIDFKTEQPTLEHHSNFVSATSTTVIPLFGVNSAEAFAWHAWEILVHHGQHFQHFEKELCEPAPVERIPLHKTEQVPCRVMNIKQSTTDGNVEVMENLLHQGGIRDKNSNDFDQSHDIDMSEHVLLVHGDLLTKEWLDTVGDSRIIETTPKNCLHQRKAGMTRIACFSQWGTCDQMKPRRWLASLDFDVCMKSYITTFKHRCLTAGDLKHRA
;
A
#
# COMPACT_ATOMS: atom_id res chain seq x y z
N MET A 1 23.68 26.32 -38.66
CA MET A 1 22.69 26.58 -37.57
C MET A 1 21.91 25.29 -37.26
N ARG A 2 22.50 24.33 -36.51
CA ARG A 2 21.85 23.07 -36.06
C ARG A 2 21.54 23.08 -34.54
N ARG A 3 21.25 24.25 -33.97
CA ARG A 3 21.06 24.43 -32.51
C ARG A 3 19.71 23.90 -31.99
N THR A 4 18.73 23.70 -32.86
CA THR A 4 17.39 23.18 -32.52
C THR A 4 17.33 21.67 -32.26
N SER A 5 18.38 20.88 -32.55
CA SER A 5 18.29 19.41 -32.52
C SER A 5 18.54 18.75 -31.15
N LEU A 6 19.24 19.42 -30.23
CA LEU A 6 19.68 18.80 -28.97
C LEU A 6 18.54 18.72 -27.93
N TYR A 7 17.76 19.78 -27.76
CA TYR A 7 16.66 19.82 -26.78
C TYR A 7 15.34 19.26 -27.33
N THR A 8 15.09 19.36 -28.64
CA THR A 8 13.91 18.74 -29.28
C THR A 8 13.91 17.23 -29.11
N ASN A 9 15.09 16.59 -29.13
CA ASN A 9 15.20 15.17 -28.90
C ASN A 9 14.65 14.77 -27.52
N LEU A 10 15.07 15.49 -26.46
CA LEU A 10 14.63 15.24 -25.08
C LEU A 10 13.13 15.50 -24.88
N SER A 11 12.56 16.40 -25.67
CA SER A 11 11.12 16.75 -25.60
C SER A 11 10.17 15.69 -26.18
N HIS A 12 10.67 14.61 -26.79
CA HIS A 12 9.83 13.56 -27.34
C HIS A 12 9.22 12.66 -26.25
N GLU A 13 7.99 12.19 -26.49
CA GLU A 13 7.22 11.32 -25.58
C GLU A 13 7.96 10.02 -25.22
N ARG A 14 8.81 9.49 -26.11
CA ARG A 14 9.65 8.30 -25.85
C ARG A 14 10.54 8.44 -24.61
N HIS A 15 10.83 9.66 -24.20
CA HIS A 15 11.63 9.94 -23.01
C HIS A 15 10.78 10.07 -21.75
N GLY A 16 9.47 9.82 -21.77
CA GLY A 16 8.65 9.73 -20.56
C GLY A 16 8.66 10.97 -19.67
N LEU A 17 9.07 12.13 -20.21
CA LEU A 17 9.04 13.42 -19.51
C LEU A 17 7.70 14.14 -19.73
N HIS A 18 6.71 13.42 -20.26
CA HIS A 18 5.35 13.93 -20.47
C HIS A 18 4.45 13.44 -19.36
N PHE A 19 3.74 14.36 -18.70
CA PHE A 19 2.77 14.03 -17.67
C PHE A 19 1.36 14.29 -18.17
N LYS A 20 0.64 13.20 -18.44
CA LYS A 20 -0.76 13.22 -18.87
C LYS A 20 -1.62 13.15 -17.61
N ALA A 21 -2.16 14.29 -17.17
CA ALA A 21 -3.02 14.37 -15.99
C ALA A 21 -4.18 13.36 -16.04
N SER A 22 -4.89 13.26 -17.17
CA SER A 22 -6.01 12.33 -17.34
C SER A 22 -5.64 10.84 -17.35
N ALA A 23 -4.34 10.51 -17.42
CA ALA A 23 -3.82 9.15 -17.41
C ALA A 23 -2.71 8.99 -16.36
N ALA A 24 -2.72 9.83 -15.32
CA ALA A 24 -1.73 9.78 -14.25
C ALA A 24 -1.82 8.46 -13.49
N THR A 25 -0.67 7.85 -13.22
CA THR A 25 -0.59 6.58 -12.48
C THR A 25 0.21 6.72 -11.19
N VAL A 26 -0.07 5.84 -10.22
CA VAL A 26 0.63 5.82 -8.93
C VAL A 26 2.14 5.56 -9.11
N GLU A 27 2.53 4.82 -10.13
CA GLU A 27 3.93 4.48 -10.42
C GLU A 27 4.75 5.71 -10.80
N GLN A 28 4.14 6.68 -11.49
CA GLN A 28 4.80 7.94 -11.85
C GLN A 28 5.08 8.81 -10.62
N LEU A 29 4.30 8.64 -9.55
CA LEU A 29 4.45 9.40 -8.29
C LEU A 29 5.46 8.77 -7.32
N LYS A 30 6.04 7.60 -7.63
CA LYS A 30 6.98 6.92 -6.72
C LYS A 30 8.32 7.67 -6.59
N GLY A 31 8.91 7.59 -5.40
CA GLY A 31 9.96 8.47 -4.85
C GLY A 31 11.35 8.49 -5.51
N GLN A 32 11.48 8.13 -6.79
CA GLN A 32 12.76 8.18 -7.52
C GLN A 32 12.74 9.14 -8.71
N PHE A 33 11.76 10.05 -8.77
CA PHE A 33 11.56 10.91 -9.93
C PHE A 33 12.76 11.83 -10.23
N MET A 34 13.41 12.40 -9.20
CA MET A 34 14.56 13.30 -9.40
C MET A 34 15.78 12.59 -9.97
N GLU A 35 16.12 11.41 -9.45
CA GLU A 35 17.25 10.60 -9.94
C GLU A 35 16.99 10.09 -11.36
N MET A 36 15.77 9.60 -11.62
CA MET A 36 15.34 9.19 -12.95
C MET A 36 15.47 10.33 -13.96
N MET A 37 14.98 11.53 -13.62
CA MET A 37 15.07 12.71 -14.48
C MET A 37 16.52 13.13 -14.71
N ALA A 38 17.34 13.20 -13.65
CA ALA A 38 18.76 13.56 -13.76
C ALA A 38 19.52 12.60 -14.68
N THR A 39 19.32 11.29 -14.49
CA THR A 39 19.93 10.25 -15.32
C THR A 39 19.51 10.39 -16.78
N LYS A 40 18.23 10.66 -17.02
CA LYS A 40 17.70 10.81 -18.39
C LYS A 40 18.18 12.07 -19.08
N MET A 41 18.19 13.20 -18.39
CA MET A 41 18.70 14.47 -18.92
C MET A 41 20.21 14.39 -19.22
N ARG A 42 20.98 13.72 -18.35
CA ARG A 42 22.42 13.49 -18.53
C ARG A 42 22.71 12.58 -19.72
N THR A 43 21.95 11.51 -19.89
CA THR A 43 22.17 10.52 -20.97
C THR A 43 21.75 11.06 -22.34
N VAL A 44 20.59 11.71 -22.43
CA VAL A 44 20.04 12.19 -23.71
C VAL A 44 20.67 13.52 -24.13
N THR A 45 20.98 14.40 -23.18
CA THR A 45 21.53 15.74 -23.46
C THR A 45 22.76 16.05 -22.59
N PRO A 46 23.86 15.30 -22.71
CA PRO A 46 25.04 15.47 -21.85
C PRO A 46 25.66 16.87 -21.97
N LEU A 47 25.58 17.51 -23.14
CA LEU A 47 26.09 18.86 -23.36
C LEU A 47 25.27 19.92 -22.61
N LEU A 48 23.94 19.81 -22.63
CA LEU A 48 23.06 20.72 -21.89
C LEU A 48 23.20 20.50 -20.38
N TRP A 49 23.24 19.24 -19.96
CA TRP A 49 23.51 18.87 -18.57
C TRP A 49 24.82 19.47 -18.08
N GLY A 50 25.92 19.24 -18.81
CA GLY A 50 27.23 19.79 -18.48
C GLY A 50 27.22 21.32 -18.38
N LEU A 51 26.65 22.01 -19.37
CA LEU A 51 26.55 23.47 -19.35
C LEU A 51 25.81 24.00 -18.11
N ILE A 52 24.62 23.46 -17.82
CA ILE A 52 23.81 23.90 -16.69
C ILE A 52 24.49 23.54 -15.36
N SER A 53 25.06 22.34 -15.25
CA SER A 53 25.82 21.93 -14.06
C SER A 53 27.01 22.85 -13.81
N THR A 54 27.80 23.20 -14.83
CA THR A 54 28.94 24.12 -14.68
C THR A 54 28.50 25.53 -14.29
N LEU A 55 27.38 26.02 -14.82
CA LEU A 55 26.84 27.33 -14.41
C LEU A 55 26.37 27.32 -12.95
N LEU A 56 25.80 26.21 -12.48
CA LEU A 56 25.31 26.06 -11.10
C LEU A 56 26.42 25.76 -10.08
N ASP A 57 27.56 25.25 -10.53
CA ASP A 57 28.75 24.95 -9.72
C ASP A 57 29.67 26.17 -9.52
N SER A 58 29.15 27.39 -9.65
CA SER A 58 29.94 28.64 -9.66
C SER A 58 30.56 29.03 -8.31
N ASN A 59 30.51 28.15 -7.30
CA ASN A 59 31.21 28.35 -6.03
C ASN A 59 32.69 27.89 -6.12
N GLN A 60 33.47 28.62 -6.94
CA GLN A 60 34.92 28.38 -7.08
C GLN A 60 35.71 28.67 -5.77
N ASP A 61 35.14 29.41 -4.83
CA ASP A 61 35.83 29.84 -3.61
C ASP A 61 36.05 28.69 -2.63
N CYS A 62 35.17 27.67 -2.61
CA CYS A 62 35.41 26.44 -1.84
C CYS A 62 36.46 25.51 -2.48
N GLN A 63 36.58 25.48 -3.81
CA GLN A 63 37.57 24.62 -4.48
C GLN A 63 39.00 25.15 -4.31
N ARG A 64 39.21 26.48 -4.27
CA ARG A 64 40.55 27.06 -4.04
C ARG A 64 41.09 26.81 -2.63
N ALA A 65 40.21 26.70 -1.63
CA ALA A 65 40.62 26.31 -0.28
C ALA A 65 41.08 24.83 -0.20
N MET A 66 40.63 23.98 -1.14
CA MET A 66 40.89 22.54 -1.13
C MET A 66 42.22 22.17 -1.80
N ILE A 67 42.63 22.89 -2.85
CA ILE A 67 43.89 22.65 -3.58
C ILE A 67 45.14 22.85 -2.70
N TYR A 68 45.02 23.58 -1.59
CA TYR A 68 46.14 23.77 -0.64
C TYR A 68 46.30 22.63 0.39
N SER A 69 45.44 21.60 0.39
CA SER A 69 45.49 20.54 1.44
C SER A 69 45.45 19.10 0.94
N ASP A 70 45.32 18.84 -0.36
CA ASP A 70 45.11 17.48 -0.86
C ASP A 70 46.42 16.74 -1.18
N GLY A 71 46.95 16.10 -0.15
CA GLY A 71 48.00 15.10 -0.25
C GLY A 71 47.73 13.94 0.69
N MET A 72 46.56 13.30 0.65
CA MET A 72 46.43 11.90 1.12
C MET A 72 45.12 11.24 0.70
N THR A 73 45.25 10.18 -0.09
CA THR A 73 44.20 9.30 -0.62
C THR A 73 43.51 8.39 0.42
N SER A 74 42.22 8.11 0.18
CA SER A 74 41.56 6.79 0.11
C SER A 74 40.36 6.48 1.05
N SER A 75 39.27 6.04 0.38
CA SER A 75 38.50 4.80 0.62
C SER A 75 37.26 4.75 1.56
N LEU A 76 36.16 4.27 0.94
CA LEU A 76 35.04 3.41 1.41
C LEU A 76 33.86 4.01 2.22
N GLY A 77 32.72 4.18 1.51
CA GLY A 77 31.46 3.42 1.67
C GLY A 77 30.63 3.53 2.97
N SER A 78 29.42 4.07 2.85
CA SER A 78 28.17 3.40 3.26
C SER A 78 26.94 4.20 2.79
N GLU A 79 25.88 3.49 2.40
CA GLU A 79 24.55 4.05 2.24
C GLU A 79 24.11 4.66 3.58
N ALA A 80 23.82 5.96 3.60
CA ALA A 80 23.36 6.68 4.78
C ALA A 80 22.06 7.40 4.45
N GLU A 81 21.02 6.97 5.14
CA GLU A 81 19.68 7.53 5.23
C GLU A 81 19.75 9.04 5.48
N MET A 82 19.00 9.81 4.68
CA MET A 82 19.00 11.28 4.69
C MET A 82 18.30 11.82 5.94
N ASP A 83 19.04 11.96 7.03
CA ASP A 83 18.61 12.69 8.23
C ASP A 83 18.64 14.21 7.94
N LEU A 84 17.46 14.82 7.87
CA LEU A 84 17.27 16.26 7.68
C LEU A 84 17.49 16.96 9.03
N GLY A 85 18.76 17.02 9.44
CA GLY A 85 19.20 17.60 10.70
C GLY A 85 18.67 19.03 10.96
N GLU A 86 18.10 19.15 12.15
CA GLU A 86 17.53 20.29 12.85
C GLU A 86 18.41 21.56 12.79
N PHE A 87 17.77 22.70 12.47
CA PHE A 87 18.35 24.03 12.58
C PHE A 87 18.43 24.46 14.05
N GLY A 88 19.64 24.54 14.62
CA GLY A 88 19.87 25.36 15.82
C GLY A 88 20.86 24.78 16.82
N GLY A 89 21.97 25.49 17.05
CA GLY A 89 22.90 25.17 18.13
C GLY A 89 24.22 25.93 18.01
N GLU A 90 24.18 27.24 18.21
CA GLU A 90 25.39 28.00 18.53
C GLU A 90 25.86 27.61 19.94
N GLY A 91 26.98 26.90 20.03
CA GLY A 91 27.63 26.53 21.28
C GLY A 91 29.14 26.69 21.16
N MET A 92 29.67 27.69 21.86
CA MET A 92 31.09 28.05 21.94
C MET A 92 31.93 26.94 22.62
N ASP A 93 33.09 26.71 22.00
CA ASP A 93 34.43 26.43 22.53
C ASP A 93 34.71 25.30 23.54
N GLY A 94 35.65 24.44 23.16
CA GLY A 94 36.37 23.52 24.06
C GLY A 94 37.47 22.73 23.32
N GLU A 95 38.73 22.95 23.70
CA GLU A 95 39.95 22.55 23.00
C GLU A 95 40.27 21.04 22.90
N SER A 96 41.10 20.75 21.89
CA SER A 96 42.25 19.82 21.93
C SER A 96 42.08 18.34 21.54
N GLY A 97 42.80 17.95 20.47
CA GLY A 97 43.53 16.68 20.46
C GLY A 97 42.87 15.44 19.84
N GLY A 98 42.21 15.54 18.67
CA GLY A 98 41.78 14.33 17.93
C GLY A 98 41.06 14.52 16.60
N ASN A 99 41.10 15.73 16.02
CA ASN A 99 39.99 16.23 15.19
C ASN A 99 40.21 16.15 13.66
N THR A 100 41.30 15.53 13.18
CA THR A 100 41.59 15.51 11.72
C THR A 100 40.63 14.59 10.96
N LYS A 101 40.35 13.38 11.46
CA LYS A 101 39.43 12.42 10.81
C LYS A 101 37.96 12.89 10.81
N MET A 102 37.53 13.63 11.82
CA MET A 102 36.14 14.09 11.95
C MET A 102 35.83 15.29 11.04
N LYS A 103 36.83 16.16 10.82
CA LYS A 103 36.72 17.27 9.85
C LYS A 103 36.64 16.77 8.41
N THR A 104 37.44 15.76 8.02
CA THR A 104 37.39 15.19 6.66
C THR A 104 36.04 14.57 6.33
N LYS A 105 35.44 13.81 7.26
CA LYS A 105 34.10 13.23 7.07
C LYS A 105 33.00 14.29 6.88
N LYS A 106 33.04 15.38 7.66
CA LYS A 106 32.10 16.50 7.51
C LYS A 106 32.24 17.20 6.15
N HIS A 107 33.47 17.37 5.65
CA HIS A 107 33.71 17.96 4.33
C HIS A 107 33.25 17.07 3.18
N VAL A 108 33.43 15.75 3.29
CA VAL A 108 32.94 14.79 2.29
C VAL A 108 31.41 14.81 2.20
N HIS A 109 30.70 14.78 3.33
CA HIS A 109 29.24 14.87 3.32
C HIS A 109 28.72 16.23 2.83
N ALA A 110 29.42 17.33 3.12
CA ALA A 110 29.07 18.63 2.57
C ALA A 110 29.25 18.67 1.03
N ALA A 111 30.31 18.05 0.51
CA ALA A 111 30.55 17.94 -0.93
C ALA A 111 29.48 17.07 -1.62
N GLU A 112 29.13 15.92 -1.03
CA GLU A 112 28.05 15.04 -1.50
C GLU A 112 26.69 15.76 -1.52
N ARG A 113 26.36 16.50 -0.46
CA ARG A 113 25.15 17.31 -0.38
C ARG A 113 25.11 18.40 -1.45
N ASN A 114 26.24 19.09 -1.67
CA ASN A 114 26.34 20.12 -2.69
C ASN A 114 26.19 19.54 -4.10
N ALA A 115 26.78 18.37 -4.39
CA ALA A 115 26.61 17.67 -5.65
C ALA A 115 25.14 17.28 -5.89
N ALA A 116 24.46 16.77 -4.86
CA ALA A 116 23.04 16.46 -4.92
C ALA A 116 22.19 17.72 -5.20
N LEU A 117 22.47 18.84 -4.52
CA LEU A 117 21.80 20.12 -4.75
C LEU A 117 22.02 20.66 -6.16
N ILE A 118 23.23 20.56 -6.71
CA ILE A 118 23.52 20.94 -8.09
C ILE A 118 22.70 20.10 -9.06
N SER A 119 22.62 18.78 -8.83
CA SER A 119 21.80 17.87 -9.64
C SER A 119 20.33 18.25 -9.61
N ILE A 120 19.78 18.52 -8.41
CA ILE A 120 18.38 18.95 -8.23
C ILE A 120 18.11 20.26 -8.98
N LYS A 121 18.97 21.28 -8.78
CA LYS A 121 18.85 22.57 -9.46
C LYS A 121 18.94 22.43 -10.99
N ALA A 122 19.84 21.58 -11.48
CA ALA A 122 19.98 21.32 -12.90
C ALA A 122 18.71 20.69 -13.50
N VAL A 123 18.13 19.69 -12.81
CA VAL A 123 16.86 19.07 -13.21
C VAL A 123 15.74 20.10 -13.27
N VAL A 124 15.61 20.97 -12.27
CA VAL A 124 14.59 22.04 -12.24
C VAL A 124 14.77 23.00 -13.41
N CYS A 125 15.98 23.53 -13.61
CA CYS A 125 16.27 24.46 -14.71
C CYS A 125 15.97 23.86 -16.08
N ILE A 126 16.43 22.64 -16.33
CA ILE A 126 16.20 21.94 -17.60
C ILE A 126 14.70 21.65 -17.78
N SER A 127 13.97 21.27 -16.72
CA SER A 127 12.53 21.03 -16.78
C SER A 127 11.72 22.28 -17.15
N ILE A 128 12.09 23.44 -16.62
CA ILE A 128 11.47 24.73 -16.97
C ILE A 128 11.74 25.05 -18.45
N MET A 129 12.99 24.87 -18.91
CA MET A 129 13.36 25.09 -20.32
C MET A 129 12.62 24.13 -21.27
N LEU A 130 12.44 22.86 -20.85
CA LEU A 130 11.72 21.85 -21.60
C LEU A 130 10.23 22.17 -21.71
N GLN A 131 9.58 22.56 -20.60
CA GLN A 131 8.16 22.93 -20.60
C GLN A 131 7.90 24.15 -21.49
N ASN A 132 8.77 25.16 -21.44
CA ASN A 132 8.68 26.33 -22.31
C ASN A 132 8.84 25.98 -23.80
N SER A 133 9.59 24.93 -24.12
CA SER A 133 9.80 24.48 -25.50
C SER A 133 8.67 23.57 -25.99
N ASN A 134 8.13 22.74 -25.09
CA ASN A 134 7.03 21.82 -25.36
C ASN A 134 6.19 21.72 -24.07
N GLU A 135 4.99 22.30 -24.11
CA GLU A 135 4.05 22.32 -22.97
C GLU A 135 3.71 20.92 -22.43
N ARG A 136 3.89 19.87 -23.26
CA ARG A 136 3.67 18.48 -22.87
C ARG A 136 4.80 17.92 -22.01
N CYS A 137 5.98 18.54 -21.99
CA CYS A 137 7.12 18.16 -21.15
C CYS A 137 7.00 18.73 -19.74
N ASN A 138 5.95 18.34 -19.04
CA ASN A 138 5.53 18.90 -17.75
C ASN A 138 5.66 17.88 -16.60
N TYR A 139 6.56 16.88 -16.72
CA TYR A 139 6.66 15.82 -15.71
C TYR A 139 7.00 16.33 -14.31
N LEU A 140 8.05 17.14 -14.17
CA LEU A 140 8.40 17.72 -12.86
C LEU A 140 7.26 18.58 -12.33
N GLN A 141 6.67 19.42 -13.17
CA GLN A 141 5.56 20.30 -12.82
C GLN A 141 4.31 19.52 -12.40
N GLY A 142 4.06 18.35 -13.00
CA GLY A 142 3.00 17.43 -12.61
C GLY A 142 3.23 16.88 -11.21
N ILE A 143 4.43 16.36 -10.92
CA ILE A 143 4.81 15.85 -9.60
C ILE A 143 4.74 16.95 -8.53
N LEU A 144 5.30 18.13 -8.81
CA LEU A 144 5.24 19.28 -7.91
C LEU A 144 3.79 19.75 -7.70
N GLY A 145 2.95 19.74 -8.74
CA GLY A 145 1.52 20.04 -8.62
C GLY A 145 0.80 19.11 -7.65
N PHE A 146 1.06 17.79 -7.72
CA PHE A 146 0.54 16.83 -6.74
C PHE A 146 1.03 17.13 -5.33
N PHE A 147 2.32 17.41 -5.19
CA PHE A 147 2.92 17.71 -3.91
C PHE A 147 2.28 18.95 -3.27
N TYR A 148 2.16 20.05 -4.02
CA TYR A 148 1.52 21.28 -3.54
C TYR A 148 0.07 21.08 -3.13
N HIS A 149 -0.68 20.28 -3.88
CA HIS A 149 -2.05 19.92 -3.53
C HIS A 149 -2.11 19.08 -2.25
N SER A 150 -1.19 18.11 -2.07
CA SER A 150 -1.13 17.29 -0.86
C SER A 150 -0.74 18.09 0.40
N THR A 151 0.04 19.15 0.24
CA THR A 151 0.44 20.05 1.33
C THR A 151 -0.53 21.21 1.54
N LEU A 152 -1.73 21.16 0.91
CA LEU A 152 -2.79 22.18 1.05
C LEU A 152 -2.33 23.61 0.70
N VAL A 153 -1.45 23.75 -0.29
CA VAL A 153 -1.00 25.07 -0.77
C VAL A 153 -2.21 25.82 -1.34
N PRO A 154 -2.43 27.10 -0.96
CA PRO A 154 -3.55 27.88 -1.47
C PRO A 154 -3.59 27.92 -3.00
N GLU A 155 -4.79 27.83 -3.58
CA GLU A 155 -4.96 27.76 -5.05
C GLU A 155 -4.28 28.92 -5.78
N LYS A 156 -4.31 30.12 -5.20
CA LYS A 156 -3.65 31.32 -5.76
C LYS A 156 -2.14 31.15 -5.87
N VAL A 157 -1.50 30.46 -4.92
CA VAL A 157 -0.07 30.15 -4.97
C VAL A 157 0.21 29.07 -6.03
N ILE A 158 -0.66 28.08 -6.17
CA ILE A 158 -0.54 27.08 -7.23
C ILE A 158 -0.69 27.73 -8.61
N GLU A 159 -1.63 28.66 -8.79
CA GLU A 159 -1.79 29.43 -10.02
C GLU A 159 -0.55 30.26 -10.36
N THR A 160 0.06 30.96 -9.39
CA THR A 160 1.28 31.73 -9.63
C THR A 160 2.47 30.82 -9.99
N LEU A 161 2.62 29.67 -9.32
CA LEU A 161 3.64 28.68 -9.63
C LEU A 161 3.41 28.03 -11.00
N ALA A 162 2.16 27.84 -11.41
CA ALA A 162 1.82 27.34 -12.74
C ALA A 162 2.23 28.36 -13.82
N HIS A 163 1.96 29.64 -13.61
CA HIS A 163 2.42 30.71 -14.50
C HIS A 163 3.95 30.85 -14.54
N ALA A 164 4.65 30.51 -13.45
CA ALA A 164 6.11 30.48 -13.40
C ALA A 164 6.75 29.25 -14.08
N GLY A 165 5.95 28.27 -14.54
CA GLY A 165 6.46 27.02 -15.12
C GLY A 165 7.00 26.02 -14.08
N LEU A 166 6.59 26.16 -12.82
CA LEU A 166 6.99 25.28 -11.71
C LEU A 166 5.91 24.26 -11.33
N SER A 167 4.66 24.52 -11.72
CA SER A 167 3.52 23.62 -11.51
C SER A 167 2.67 23.49 -12.76
N ILE A 168 1.82 22.47 -12.80
CA ILE A 168 0.67 22.43 -13.71
C ILE A 168 -0.49 23.26 -13.14
N SER A 169 -1.45 23.60 -13.99
CA SER A 169 -2.69 24.29 -13.58
C SER A 169 -3.48 23.47 -12.55
N ILE A 170 -4.24 24.13 -11.67
CA ILE A 170 -5.09 23.47 -10.68
C ILE A 170 -6.10 22.47 -11.28
N SER A 171 -6.72 22.79 -12.42
CA SER A 171 -7.63 21.88 -13.12
C SER A 171 -6.94 20.58 -13.57
N SER A 172 -5.70 20.69 -14.06
CA SER A 172 -4.86 19.53 -14.38
C SER A 172 -4.50 18.71 -13.15
N ILE A 173 -4.27 19.35 -12.00
CA ILE A 173 -4.03 18.62 -10.74
C ILE A 173 -5.28 17.83 -10.36
N HIS A 174 -6.46 18.45 -10.37
CA HIS A 174 -7.72 17.76 -10.06
C HIS A 174 -7.99 16.59 -11.01
N ASN A 175 -7.76 16.76 -12.32
CA ASN A 175 -7.88 15.68 -13.29
C ASN A 175 -6.93 14.51 -12.96
N ALA A 176 -5.71 14.82 -12.53
CA ALA A 176 -4.74 13.81 -12.17
C ALA A 176 -5.09 13.09 -10.86
N VAL A 177 -5.55 13.82 -9.84
CA VAL A 177 -6.07 13.24 -8.60
C VAL A 177 -7.27 12.33 -8.90
N GLN A 178 -8.17 12.76 -9.78
CA GLN A 178 -9.31 11.95 -10.21
C GLN A 178 -8.87 10.68 -10.96
N SER A 179 -7.90 10.79 -11.87
CA SER A 179 -7.31 9.64 -12.58
C SER A 179 -6.71 8.63 -11.60
N VAL A 180 -5.87 9.09 -10.67
CA VAL A 180 -5.25 8.24 -9.64
C VAL A 180 -6.31 7.63 -8.72
N SER A 181 -7.32 8.40 -8.32
CA SER A 181 -8.44 7.92 -7.51
C SER A 181 -9.25 6.85 -8.24
N HIS A 182 -9.48 7.01 -9.54
CA HIS A 182 -10.17 6.00 -10.36
C HIS A 182 -9.34 4.72 -10.47
N GLN A 183 -8.02 4.84 -10.68
CA GLN A 183 -7.10 3.69 -10.72
C GLN A 183 -7.06 2.94 -9.38
N ALA A 184 -6.98 3.67 -8.26
CA ALA A 184 -7.03 3.10 -6.92
C ALA A 184 -8.37 2.36 -6.67
N SER A 185 -9.49 2.98 -7.03
CA SER A 185 -10.82 2.37 -6.93
C SER A 185 -10.92 1.09 -7.78
N ALA A 186 -10.36 1.09 -8.99
CA ALA A 186 -10.33 -0.09 -9.85
C ALA A 186 -9.48 -1.22 -9.24
N ARG A 187 -8.36 -0.90 -8.57
CA ARG A 187 -7.54 -1.87 -7.85
C ARG A 187 -8.28 -2.47 -6.66
N ILE A 188 -8.94 -1.64 -5.84
CA ILE A 188 -9.78 -2.09 -4.71
C ILE A 188 -10.87 -3.04 -5.22
N ARG A 189 -11.62 -2.63 -6.26
CA ARG A 189 -12.65 -3.48 -6.87
C ARG A 189 -12.08 -4.81 -7.34
N ARG A 190 -10.94 -4.80 -8.05
CA ARG A 190 -10.32 -6.05 -8.53
C ARG A 190 -9.92 -6.98 -7.37
N ALA A 191 -9.33 -6.43 -6.31
CA ALA A 191 -8.89 -7.20 -5.15
C ALA A 191 -10.07 -7.78 -4.35
N ILE A 192 -11.14 -7.00 -4.16
CA ILE A 192 -12.31 -7.48 -3.40
C ILE A 192 -13.12 -8.47 -4.24
N ARG A 193 -13.30 -8.21 -5.54
CA ARG A 193 -14.06 -9.08 -6.45
C ARG A 193 -13.42 -10.43 -6.70
N SER A 194 -12.12 -10.59 -6.45
CA SER A 194 -11.50 -11.92 -6.51
C SER A 194 -12.02 -12.84 -5.40
N LEU A 195 -12.61 -12.28 -4.33
CA LEU A 195 -13.02 -12.99 -3.10
C LEU A 195 -11.89 -13.84 -2.48
N GLN A 196 -10.65 -13.56 -2.87
CA GLN A 196 -9.41 -14.16 -2.37
C GLN A 196 -8.59 -13.10 -1.65
N SER A 197 -9.25 -12.34 -0.78
CA SER A 197 -8.63 -11.24 -0.06
C SER A 197 -9.06 -11.26 1.40
N ALA A 198 -8.12 -10.95 2.29
CA ALA A 198 -8.41 -10.64 3.68
C ALA A 198 -8.58 -9.13 3.85
N PHE A 199 -9.48 -8.75 4.75
CA PHE A 199 -9.66 -7.37 5.18
C PHE A 199 -8.94 -7.17 6.51
N ALA A 200 -8.11 -6.14 6.59
CA ALA A 200 -7.54 -5.66 7.84
C ALA A 200 -7.97 -4.21 8.02
N TYR A 201 -8.73 -3.92 9.06
CA TYR A 201 -9.12 -2.56 9.38
C TYR A 201 -8.75 -2.20 10.82
N ASP A 202 -8.56 -0.90 11.04
CA ASP A 202 -8.16 -0.33 12.32
C ASP A 202 -8.76 1.08 12.46
N ASN A 203 -8.85 1.54 13.69
CA ASN A 203 -9.30 2.89 14.02
C ASN A 203 -8.21 3.91 13.69
N VAL A 204 -8.61 5.01 13.07
CA VAL A 204 -7.78 6.18 12.81
C VAL A 204 -8.42 7.37 13.50
N ASP A 205 -7.88 7.68 14.67
CA ASP A 205 -8.29 8.82 15.46
C ASP A 205 -7.35 10.00 15.18
N ILE A 206 -7.91 11.07 14.62
CA ILE A 206 -7.19 12.31 14.31
C ILE A 206 -7.66 13.39 15.28
N ASP A 207 -6.75 13.81 16.15
CA ASP A 207 -6.95 14.93 17.06
C ASP A 207 -6.51 16.23 16.37
N PHE A 208 -7.48 17.03 15.90
CA PHE A 208 -7.21 18.35 15.37
C PHE A 208 -7.08 19.35 16.52
N LYS A 209 -5.85 19.45 17.03
CA LYS A 209 -5.50 20.40 18.09
C LYS A 209 -5.61 21.83 17.58
N THR A 210 -6.41 22.64 18.27
CA THR A 210 -6.41 24.10 18.13
C THR A 210 -5.43 24.68 19.14
N GLU A 211 -4.49 25.54 18.73
CA GLU A 211 -3.52 26.18 19.64
C GLU A 211 -4.20 26.93 20.78
N GLN A 212 -5.37 27.52 20.52
CA GLN A 212 -6.22 28.16 21.53
C GLN A 212 -7.68 27.79 21.26
N PRO A 213 -8.26 26.81 21.99
CA PRO A 213 -9.67 26.51 21.85
C PRO A 213 -10.48 27.72 22.30
N THR A 214 -11.33 28.24 21.41
CA THR A 214 -12.27 29.31 21.73
C THR A 214 -13.64 28.69 22.03
N LEU A 215 -14.53 29.44 22.69
CA LEU A 215 -15.90 29.01 22.98
C LEU A 215 -16.65 28.53 21.72
N GLU A 216 -16.31 29.10 20.55
CA GLU A 216 -16.93 28.76 19.26
C GLU A 216 -16.14 27.70 18.47
N HIS A 217 -14.82 27.56 18.69
CA HIS A 217 -13.96 26.59 18.00
C HIS A 217 -13.20 25.73 19.01
N HIS A 218 -13.80 24.60 19.36
CA HIS A 218 -13.19 23.56 20.17
C HIS A 218 -12.30 22.64 19.30
N SER A 219 -11.39 21.91 19.96
CA SER A 219 -10.62 20.84 19.33
C SER A 219 -11.58 19.81 18.72
N ASN A 220 -11.40 19.52 17.44
CA ASN A 220 -12.24 18.55 16.73
C ASN A 220 -11.54 17.18 16.76
N PHE A 221 -12.22 16.19 17.33
CA PHE A 221 -11.77 14.80 17.28
C PHE A 221 -12.51 14.10 16.15
N VAL A 222 -11.77 13.62 15.15
CA VAL A 222 -12.33 12.82 14.06
C VAL A 222 -11.89 11.38 14.26
N SER A 223 -12.86 10.54 14.59
CA SER A 223 -12.67 9.09 14.66
C SER A 223 -13.13 8.48 13.35
N ALA A 224 -12.20 7.87 12.62
CA ALA A 224 -12.43 7.24 11.34
C ALA A 224 -11.92 5.80 11.34
N THR A 225 -12.31 5.03 10.35
CA THR A 225 -11.85 3.66 10.13
C THR A 225 -11.01 3.60 8.87
N SER A 226 -9.77 3.11 9.00
CA SER A 226 -8.91 2.79 7.87
C SER A 226 -8.96 1.29 7.59
N THR A 227 -8.89 0.92 6.32
CA THR A 227 -8.92 -0.50 5.93
C THR A 227 -7.93 -0.75 4.81
N THR A 228 -7.34 -1.93 4.84
CA THR A 228 -6.45 -2.46 3.81
C THR A 228 -6.96 -3.83 3.38
N VAL A 229 -7.04 -4.00 2.07
CA VAL A 229 -7.29 -5.31 1.45
C VAL A 229 -5.95 -5.98 1.20
N ILE A 230 -5.83 -7.22 1.64
CA ILE A 230 -4.64 -8.06 1.49
C ILE A 230 -5.02 -9.22 0.57
N PRO A 231 -4.66 -9.18 -0.72
CA PRO A 231 -4.85 -10.31 -1.62
C PRO A 231 -4.10 -11.54 -1.10
N LEU A 232 -4.79 -12.66 -1.02
CA LEU A 232 -4.24 -13.93 -0.57
C LEU A 232 -3.76 -14.72 -1.78
N PHE A 233 -2.52 -15.23 -1.71
CA PHE A 233 -1.91 -16.00 -2.79
C PHE A 233 -2.07 -17.50 -2.53
N GLY A 234 -2.40 -18.27 -3.57
CA GLY A 234 -2.37 -19.73 -3.52
C GLY A 234 -3.51 -20.40 -2.72
N VAL A 235 -4.62 -19.70 -2.46
CA VAL A 235 -5.75 -20.26 -1.68
C VAL A 235 -6.67 -21.16 -2.54
N ASN A 236 -6.09 -22.00 -3.40
CA ASN A 236 -6.86 -22.85 -4.31
C ASN A 236 -6.80 -24.35 -3.98
N SER A 237 -6.08 -24.77 -2.95
CA SER A 237 -6.08 -26.20 -2.59
C SER A 237 -7.26 -26.51 -1.66
N ALA A 238 -8.34 -27.04 -2.25
CA ALA A 238 -9.39 -27.73 -1.49
C ALA A 238 -8.81 -28.77 -0.51
N GLU A 239 -7.61 -29.28 -0.83
CA GLU A 239 -6.82 -30.19 0.00
C GLU A 239 -6.31 -29.55 1.30
N ALA A 240 -5.83 -28.30 1.30
CA ALA A 240 -5.40 -27.63 2.53
C ALA A 240 -6.58 -27.31 3.45
N PHE A 241 -7.71 -26.88 2.89
CA PHE A 241 -8.93 -26.66 3.67
C PHE A 241 -9.49 -27.97 4.25
N ALA A 242 -9.49 -29.05 3.47
CA ALA A 242 -9.88 -30.37 3.93
C ALA A 242 -8.95 -30.88 5.05
N TRP A 243 -7.64 -30.66 4.92
CA TRP A 243 -6.68 -31.01 5.97
C TRP A 243 -6.94 -30.22 7.25
N HIS A 244 -7.12 -28.90 7.16
CA HIS A 244 -7.39 -28.07 8.35
C HIS A 244 -8.72 -28.42 9.03
N ALA A 245 -9.77 -28.70 8.24
CA ALA A 245 -11.03 -29.21 8.78
C ALA A 245 -10.84 -30.58 9.47
N TRP A 246 -10.01 -31.44 8.90
CA TRP A 246 -9.68 -32.75 9.49
C TRP A 246 -8.89 -32.59 10.80
N GLU A 247 -7.88 -31.72 10.84
CA GLU A 247 -7.11 -31.37 12.03
C GLU A 247 -8.02 -30.89 13.18
N ILE A 248 -8.93 -29.94 12.90
CA ILE A 248 -9.90 -29.45 13.88
C ILE A 248 -10.77 -30.60 14.41
N LEU A 249 -11.28 -31.46 13.53
CA LEU A 249 -12.13 -32.58 13.92
C LEU A 249 -11.36 -33.59 14.78
N VAL A 250 -10.12 -33.91 14.43
CA VAL A 250 -9.28 -34.87 15.16
C VAL A 250 -8.91 -34.36 16.55
N HIS A 251 -8.48 -33.10 16.66
CA HIS A 251 -8.04 -32.54 17.94
C HIS A 251 -9.18 -32.13 18.86
N HIS A 252 -10.32 -31.68 18.31
CA HIS A 252 -11.42 -31.15 19.11
C HIS A 252 -12.69 -32.03 19.13
N GLY A 253 -12.80 -33.01 18.23
CA GLY A 253 -13.92 -33.94 18.17
C GLY A 253 -13.69 -35.20 19.01
N GLN A 254 -14.50 -35.40 20.05
CA GLN A 254 -14.41 -36.57 20.95
C GLN A 254 -14.42 -37.93 20.21
N HIS A 255 -15.08 -38.00 19.06
CA HIS A 255 -15.19 -39.24 18.29
C HIS A 255 -14.04 -39.47 17.30
N PHE A 256 -13.23 -38.46 17.01
CA PHE A 256 -12.24 -38.51 15.92
C PHE A 256 -10.78 -38.61 16.42
N GLN A 257 -10.55 -38.57 17.73
CA GLN A 257 -9.19 -38.67 18.31
C GLN A 257 -8.41 -39.91 17.85
N HIS A 258 -9.08 -41.02 17.52
CA HIS A 258 -8.41 -42.23 17.05
C HIS A 258 -7.71 -42.06 15.68
N PHE A 259 -8.05 -41.02 14.92
CA PHE A 259 -7.39 -40.66 13.66
C PHE A 259 -6.15 -39.76 13.85
N GLU A 260 -5.76 -39.41 15.08
CA GLU A 260 -4.57 -38.58 15.35
C GLU A 260 -3.29 -39.18 14.77
N LYS A 261 -3.19 -40.52 14.73
CA LYS A 261 -2.06 -41.22 14.12
C LYS A 261 -2.07 -41.17 12.57
N GLU A 262 -3.23 -40.91 11.98
CA GLU A 262 -3.42 -40.78 10.53
C GLU A 262 -3.28 -39.32 10.06
N LEU A 263 -3.41 -38.36 11.00
CA LEU A 263 -3.19 -36.94 10.76
C LEU A 263 -1.69 -36.66 10.57
N CYS A 264 -1.20 -36.85 9.36
CA CYS A 264 0.14 -36.44 8.97
C CYS A 264 0.19 -34.92 8.78
N GLU A 265 1.38 -34.32 8.94
CA GLU A 265 1.60 -32.94 8.47
C GLU A 265 1.16 -32.84 7.00
N PRO A 266 0.46 -31.77 6.61
CA PRO A 266 0.00 -31.63 5.25
C PRO A 266 1.25 -31.57 4.37
N ALA A 267 1.26 -32.36 3.29
CA ALA A 267 2.31 -32.22 2.31
C ALA A 267 2.35 -30.73 1.89
N PRO A 268 3.52 -30.08 1.83
CA PRO A 268 3.60 -28.69 1.43
C PRO A 268 3.18 -28.55 -0.03
N VAL A 269 1.88 -28.37 -0.26
CA VAL A 269 1.27 -28.05 -1.55
C VAL A 269 1.46 -26.55 -1.77
N GLU A 270 2.02 -26.18 -2.93
CA GLU A 270 2.13 -24.78 -3.35
C GLU A 270 2.70 -23.85 -2.28
N ARG A 271 3.94 -24.12 -1.80
CA ARG A 271 4.66 -23.20 -0.91
C ARG A 271 4.55 -21.78 -1.46
N ILE A 272 3.87 -20.90 -0.72
CA ILE A 272 3.70 -19.50 -1.10
C ILE A 272 5.11 -18.94 -1.25
N PRO A 273 5.51 -18.49 -2.46
CA PRO A 273 6.82 -17.89 -2.64
C PRO A 273 6.95 -16.71 -1.68
N LEU A 274 8.09 -16.56 -1.03
CA LEU A 274 8.33 -15.37 -0.22
C LEU A 274 8.26 -14.16 -1.16
N HIS A 275 7.24 -13.34 -0.97
CA HIS A 275 7.01 -12.13 -1.73
C HIS A 275 6.59 -11.03 -0.76
N LYS A 276 6.83 -9.78 -1.16
CA LYS A 276 6.31 -8.64 -0.41
C LYS A 276 4.81 -8.62 -0.54
N THR A 277 4.10 -8.74 0.58
CA THR A 277 2.63 -8.67 0.61
C THR A 277 2.14 -7.39 -0.06
N GLU A 278 1.30 -7.55 -1.08
CA GLU A 278 0.61 -6.41 -1.66
C GLU A 278 -0.49 -5.95 -0.71
N GLN A 279 -0.48 -4.65 -0.40
CA GLN A 279 -1.51 -4.02 0.42
C GLN A 279 -2.24 -3.02 -0.46
N VAL A 280 -3.57 -3.15 -0.53
CA VAL A 280 -4.43 -2.24 -1.28
C VAL A 280 -5.23 -1.43 -0.27
N PRO A 281 -4.82 -0.18 0.04
CA PRO A 281 -5.56 0.65 0.98
C PRO A 281 -6.93 1.01 0.43
N CYS A 282 -7.96 0.87 1.25
CA CYS A 282 -9.32 1.33 0.99
C CYS A 282 -9.45 2.83 1.29
N ARG A 283 -10.57 3.41 0.87
CA ARG A 283 -10.95 4.75 1.31
C ARG A 283 -11.31 4.70 2.79
N VAL A 284 -10.77 5.66 3.54
CA VAL A 284 -11.09 5.88 4.95
C VAL A 284 -12.58 6.17 5.09
N MET A 285 -13.19 5.59 6.12
CA MET A 285 -14.62 5.68 6.40
C MET A 285 -14.82 6.47 7.70
N ASN A 286 -15.74 7.44 7.71
CA ASN A 286 -16.07 8.20 8.92
C ASN A 286 -17.09 7.41 9.77
N ILE A 287 -16.68 6.25 10.27
CA ILE A 287 -17.52 5.29 11.01
C ILE A 287 -16.80 4.93 12.31
N LYS A 288 -17.54 4.92 13.42
CA LYS A 288 -17.05 4.50 14.74
C LYS A 288 -17.28 3.01 14.92
N GLN A 289 -16.23 2.24 15.17
CA GLN A 289 -16.30 0.78 15.32
C GLN A 289 -16.72 0.30 16.72
N SER A 290 -17.02 1.22 17.64
CA SER A 290 -17.37 0.90 19.02
C SER A 290 -18.79 0.35 19.20
N THR A 291 -19.59 0.26 18.14
CA THR A 291 -20.96 -0.24 18.17
C THR A 291 -21.17 -1.38 17.17
N THR A 292 -22.21 -2.19 17.38
CA THR A 292 -22.63 -3.24 16.42
C THR A 292 -22.86 -2.64 15.04
N ASP A 293 -23.67 -1.59 14.99
CA ASP A 293 -24.10 -0.95 13.75
C ASP A 293 -22.91 -0.36 13.00
N GLY A 294 -21.94 0.22 13.72
CA GLY A 294 -20.71 0.73 13.12
C GLY A 294 -19.86 -0.36 12.46
N ASN A 295 -19.74 -1.54 13.09
CA ASN A 295 -19.04 -2.67 12.47
C ASN A 295 -19.76 -3.19 11.21
N VAL A 296 -21.08 -3.23 11.24
CA VAL A 296 -21.88 -3.59 10.06
C VAL A 296 -21.70 -2.57 8.95
N GLU A 297 -21.76 -1.29 9.28
CA GLU A 297 -21.59 -0.20 8.33
C GLU A 297 -20.19 -0.24 7.68
N VAL A 298 -19.13 -0.53 8.46
CA VAL A 298 -17.78 -0.75 7.93
C VAL A 298 -17.78 -1.87 6.89
N MET A 299 -18.36 -3.04 7.21
CA MET A 299 -18.40 -4.17 6.30
C MET A 299 -19.19 -3.88 5.01
N GLU A 300 -20.36 -3.25 5.14
CA GLU A 300 -21.18 -2.84 3.99
C GLU A 300 -20.42 -1.84 3.11
N ASN A 301 -19.75 -0.87 3.71
CA ASN A 301 -18.99 0.15 2.99
C ASN A 301 -17.76 -0.44 2.28
N LEU A 302 -17.09 -1.43 2.89
CA LEU A 302 -15.98 -2.16 2.26
C LEU A 302 -16.43 -2.95 1.03
N LEU A 303 -17.51 -3.72 1.15
CA LEU A 303 -18.09 -4.45 0.02
C LEU A 303 -18.51 -3.48 -1.09
N HIS A 304 -19.09 -2.35 -0.69
CA HIS A 304 -19.51 -1.29 -1.60
C HIS A 304 -18.33 -0.65 -2.35
N GLN A 305 -17.19 -0.41 -1.69
CA GLN A 305 -15.95 0.04 -2.34
C GLN A 305 -15.41 -1.01 -3.32
N GLY A 306 -15.57 -2.29 -2.99
CA GLY A 306 -15.31 -3.43 -3.88
C GLY A 306 -16.28 -3.54 -5.06
N GLY A 307 -17.33 -2.73 -5.10
CA GLY A 307 -18.38 -2.79 -6.11
C GLY A 307 -19.30 -4.00 -5.94
N ILE A 308 -19.38 -4.57 -4.74
CA ILE A 308 -20.35 -5.58 -4.34
C ILE A 308 -21.49 -4.85 -3.63
N ARG A 309 -22.65 -4.77 -4.29
CA ARG A 309 -23.84 -4.06 -3.77
C ARG A 309 -25.07 -4.95 -3.81
N ASP A 310 -26.10 -4.55 -3.06
CA ASP A 310 -27.43 -5.16 -3.13
C ASP A 310 -28.07 -4.88 -4.51
N LYS A 311 -28.85 -5.85 -5.01
CA LYS A 311 -29.54 -5.82 -6.30
C LYS A 311 -30.55 -4.68 -6.38
N ASN A 312 -31.07 -4.26 -5.23
CA ASN A 312 -32.05 -3.18 -5.12
C ASN A 312 -31.42 -1.79 -5.12
N SER A 313 -30.08 -1.67 -5.14
CA SER A 313 -29.42 -0.37 -5.17
C SER A 313 -29.41 0.24 -6.58
N ASN A 314 -29.60 1.56 -6.68
CA ASN A 314 -29.67 2.27 -7.97
C ASN A 314 -28.38 2.16 -8.81
N ASP A 315 -27.24 1.89 -8.17
CA ASP A 315 -25.94 1.73 -8.83
C ASP A 315 -25.53 0.25 -8.95
N PHE A 316 -26.49 -0.68 -8.85
CA PHE A 316 -26.21 -2.10 -9.01
C PHE A 316 -25.81 -2.41 -10.46
N ASP A 317 -24.62 -2.94 -10.63
CA ASP A 317 -24.12 -3.38 -11.92
C ASP A 317 -24.31 -4.90 -12.07
N GLN A 318 -25.33 -5.29 -12.84
CA GLN A 318 -25.65 -6.70 -13.09
C GLN A 318 -24.51 -7.46 -13.77
N SER A 319 -23.65 -6.78 -14.54
CA SER A 319 -22.50 -7.43 -15.20
C SER A 319 -21.40 -7.85 -14.22
N HIS A 320 -21.47 -7.38 -12.98
CA HIS A 320 -20.51 -7.66 -11.92
C HIS A 320 -21.16 -8.19 -10.64
N ASP A 321 -22.32 -8.86 -10.75
CA ASP A 321 -22.92 -9.57 -9.62
C ASP A 321 -22.08 -10.81 -9.28
N ILE A 322 -21.50 -10.81 -8.09
CA ILE A 322 -20.69 -11.92 -7.60
C ILE A 322 -21.48 -12.65 -6.52
N ASP A 323 -21.64 -13.96 -6.72
CA ASP A 323 -22.23 -14.81 -5.70
C ASP A 323 -21.20 -15.10 -4.61
N MET A 324 -21.45 -14.57 -3.41
CA MET A 324 -20.62 -14.81 -2.24
C MET A 324 -21.04 -16.10 -1.51
N SER A 325 -22.07 -16.82 -1.98
CA SER A 325 -22.67 -17.99 -1.30
C SER A 325 -21.69 -19.13 -0.99
N GLU A 326 -20.54 -19.18 -1.65
CA GLU A 326 -19.50 -20.21 -1.50
C GLU A 326 -18.17 -19.68 -0.94
N HIS A 327 -18.09 -18.40 -0.61
CA HIS A 327 -16.83 -17.74 -0.25
C HIS A 327 -16.71 -17.47 1.25
N VAL A 328 -15.46 -17.50 1.73
CA VAL A 328 -15.12 -17.14 3.10
C VAL A 328 -14.45 -15.78 3.11
N LEU A 329 -15.04 -14.82 3.85
CA LEU A 329 -14.41 -13.52 4.04
C LEU A 329 -13.59 -13.54 5.32
N LEU A 330 -12.29 -13.30 5.19
CA LEU A 330 -11.39 -13.15 6.32
C LEU A 330 -11.35 -11.68 6.71
N VAL A 331 -11.70 -11.39 7.95
CA VAL A 331 -11.75 -10.02 8.47
C VAL A 331 -10.96 -9.97 9.78
N HIS A 332 -10.10 -8.97 9.87
CA HIS A 332 -9.27 -8.69 11.03
C HIS A 332 -9.46 -7.22 11.45
N GLY A 333 -9.76 -7.01 12.72
CA GLY A 333 -9.87 -5.70 13.36
C GLY A 333 -9.69 -5.83 14.86
N ASP A 334 -9.26 -4.76 15.53
CA ASP A 334 -9.01 -4.71 16.96
C ASP A 334 -10.31 -4.80 17.80
N LEU A 335 -11.39 -4.17 17.33
CA LEU A 335 -12.68 -4.08 18.01
C LEU A 335 -13.74 -5.08 17.49
N LEU A 336 -13.41 -5.88 16.47
CA LEU A 336 -14.31 -6.89 15.95
C LEU A 336 -14.27 -8.14 16.83
N THR A 337 -14.98 -8.12 17.96
CA THR A 337 -15.18 -9.38 18.71
C THR A 337 -16.22 -10.22 17.98
N LYS A 338 -15.98 -11.54 17.95
CA LYS A 338 -16.89 -12.53 17.34
C LYS A 338 -18.34 -12.35 17.81
N GLU A 339 -18.53 -11.95 19.06
CA GLU A 339 -19.83 -11.73 19.70
C GLU A 339 -20.68 -10.69 18.97
N TRP A 340 -20.05 -9.63 18.42
CA TRP A 340 -20.76 -8.61 17.65
C TRP A 340 -21.21 -9.14 16.29
N LEU A 341 -20.34 -9.90 15.59
CA LEU A 341 -20.70 -10.52 14.32
C LEU A 341 -21.81 -11.58 14.48
N ASP A 342 -21.75 -12.36 15.55
CA ASP A 342 -22.78 -13.36 15.86
C ASP A 342 -24.13 -12.66 16.16
N THR A 343 -24.11 -11.54 16.90
CA THR A 343 -25.32 -10.73 17.17
C THR A 343 -25.92 -10.14 15.89
N VAL A 344 -25.07 -9.64 14.98
CA VAL A 344 -25.51 -9.16 13.66
C VAL A 344 -26.11 -10.30 12.85
N GLY A 345 -25.42 -11.44 12.81
CA GLY A 345 -25.88 -12.63 12.12
C GLY A 345 -27.26 -13.03 12.60
N ASP A 346 -27.45 -13.17 13.91
CA ASP A 346 -28.72 -13.53 14.53
C ASP A 346 -29.84 -12.52 14.21
N SER A 347 -29.52 -11.22 14.17
CA SER A 347 -30.48 -10.16 13.84
C SER A 347 -30.92 -10.15 12.37
N ARG A 348 -30.07 -10.65 11.45
CA ARG A 348 -30.29 -10.63 9.99
C ARG A 348 -30.66 -11.98 9.37
N ILE A 349 -30.93 -13.00 10.20
CA ILE A 349 -31.40 -14.34 9.77
C ILE A 349 -32.63 -14.29 8.83
N ILE A 350 -33.48 -13.27 8.97
CA ILE A 350 -34.76 -13.15 8.25
C ILE A 350 -34.56 -12.63 6.81
N GLU A 351 -33.39 -12.08 6.50
CA GLU A 351 -33.14 -11.49 5.19
C GLU A 351 -33.00 -12.58 4.11
N THR A 352 -33.33 -12.24 2.87
CA THR A 352 -33.50 -13.25 1.80
C THR A 352 -32.26 -13.40 0.92
N THR A 353 -31.36 -12.42 0.92
CA THR A 353 -30.17 -12.39 0.06
C THR A 353 -28.92 -12.75 0.87
N PRO A 354 -28.01 -13.60 0.33
CA PRO A 354 -26.75 -13.95 1.01
C PRO A 354 -25.90 -12.74 1.42
N LYS A 355 -26.06 -11.63 0.69
CA LYS A 355 -25.40 -10.34 0.95
C LYS A 355 -25.88 -9.68 2.23
N ASN A 356 -27.19 -9.70 2.49
CA ASN A 356 -27.77 -8.98 3.62
C ASN A 356 -27.72 -9.84 4.89
N CYS A 357 -27.88 -11.17 4.75
CA CYS A 357 -27.89 -12.10 5.89
C CYS A 357 -26.62 -12.12 6.77
N LEU A 358 -25.48 -11.59 6.31
CA LEU A 358 -24.14 -11.66 6.92
C LEU A 358 -23.66 -13.06 7.42
N HIS A 359 -24.50 -14.11 7.41
CA HIS A 359 -24.18 -15.54 7.42
C HIS A 359 -25.41 -16.46 7.17
N GLN A 360 -25.18 -17.46 6.32
CA GLN A 360 -25.79 -18.79 6.20
C GLN A 360 -27.31 -19.01 6.34
N ARG A 361 -27.92 -19.29 5.17
CA ARG A 361 -28.92 -20.38 5.06
C ARG A 361 -28.23 -21.72 5.35
N LYS A 362 -28.90 -22.59 6.11
CA LYS A 362 -28.52 -23.97 6.48
C LYS A 362 -28.22 -24.97 5.32
N ALA A 363 -27.97 -24.52 4.10
CA ALA A 363 -27.62 -25.38 2.96
C ALA A 363 -26.65 -24.76 1.92
N GLY A 364 -25.99 -23.62 2.19
CA GLY A 364 -24.98 -23.04 1.28
C GLY A 364 -23.98 -22.17 2.04
N MET A 365 -22.68 -22.42 1.84
CA MET A 365 -21.57 -22.01 2.71
C MET A 365 -20.93 -20.65 2.35
N THR A 366 -21.50 -19.52 2.79
CA THR A 366 -20.70 -18.30 3.02
C THR A 366 -20.29 -18.30 4.49
N ARG A 367 -19.00 -18.30 4.80
CA ARG A 367 -18.53 -18.19 6.21
C ARG A 367 -17.62 -16.98 6.38
N ILE A 368 -17.96 -16.03 7.23
CA ILE A 368 -17.02 -14.99 7.68
C ILE A 368 -16.21 -15.57 8.85
N ALA A 369 -14.89 -15.65 8.71
CA ALA A 369 -14.01 -16.06 9.79
C ALA A 369 -13.30 -14.81 10.35
N CYS A 370 -13.55 -14.54 11.62
CA CYS A 370 -12.96 -13.42 12.35
C CYS A 370 -11.86 -13.95 13.28
N PHE A 371 -10.67 -13.35 13.22
CA PHE A 371 -9.56 -13.67 14.10
C PHE A 371 -9.28 -12.45 14.99
N SER A 372 -9.46 -12.60 16.30
CA SER A 372 -9.05 -11.60 17.29
C SER A 372 -7.76 -12.04 17.99
N GLN A 373 -6.73 -11.20 17.96
CA GLN A 373 -5.44 -11.33 18.66
C GLN A 373 -4.62 -12.60 18.40
N TRP A 374 -3.47 -12.45 17.73
CA TRP A 374 -2.32 -13.35 17.94
C TRP A 374 -1.67 -13.01 19.28
N GLY A 375 -2.26 -13.49 20.38
CA GLY A 375 -1.53 -13.63 21.64
C GLY A 375 -0.44 -14.69 21.46
N THR A 376 0.75 -14.44 22.02
CA THR A 376 1.83 -15.43 22.08
C THR A 376 1.29 -16.79 22.50
N CYS A 377 1.52 -17.77 21.63
CA CYS A 377 1.20 -19.18 21.77
C CYS A 377 1.54 -19.68 23.19
N ASP A 378 0.53 -19.90 24.04
CA ASP A 378 0.61 -20.87 25.15
C ASP A 378 -0.68 -21.04 25.98
N GLN A 379 -1.72 -20.20 25.87
CA GLN A 379 -2.91 -20.37 26.71
C GLN A 379 -4.25 -20.11 26.01
N MET A 380 -4.81 -21.13 25.35
CA MET A 380 -6.25 -21.21 25.09
C MET A 380 -6.79 -22.59 25.47
N LYS A 381 -7.71 -22.63 26.45
CA LYS A 381 -8.52 -23.82 26.78
C LYS A 381 -9.86 -23.77 26.02
N PRO A 382 -10.32 -24.87 25.40
CA PRO A 382 -11.54 -24.86 24.61
C PRO A 382 -12.79 -24.99 25.50
N ARG A 383 -13.75 -24.07 25.33
CA ARG A 383 -15.15 -24.27 25.77
C ARG A 383 -15.98 -24.84 24.61
N ARG A 384 -16.91 -25.72 25.01
CA ARG A 384 -17.74 -26.63 24.21
C ARG A 384 -18.37 -25.99 22.96
N TRP A 385 -18.01 -26.51 21.79
CA TRP A 385 -18.81 -26.47 20.57
C TRP A 385 -19.28 -27.90 20.32
N LEU A 386 -20.59 -28.17 20.35
CA LEU A 386 -21.26 -29.24 19.60
C LEU A 386 -22.72 -29.36 20.08
N ALA A 387 -23.65 -28.95 19.23
CA ALA A 387 -24.97 -29.55 19.18
C ALA A 387 -25.54 -29.45 17.75
N SER A 388 -25.70 -30.63 17.15
CA SER A 388 -26.59 -30.95 16.02
C SER A 388 -26.26 -30.41 14.63
N LEU A 389 -25.57 -31.24 13.84
CA LEU A 389 -25.70 -31.30 12.39
C LEU A 389 -25.62 -32.78 11.98
N ASP A 390 -26.56 -33.22 11.13
CA ASP A 390 -26.55 -34.52 10.45
C ASP A 390 -25.40 -34.55 9.43
N PHE A 391 -24.18 -34.71 9.95
CA PHE A 391 -22.90 -34.68 9.24
C PHE A 391 -22.61 -35.99 8.49
N ASP A 392 -23.43 -37.02 8.68
CA ASP A 392 -23.01 -38.40 8.52
C ASP A 392 -23.03 -38.89 7.06
N VAL A 393 -23.77 -38.23 6.16
CA VAL A 393 -23.91 -38.64 4.75
C VAL A 393 -22.86 -37.99 3.85
N CYS A 394 -22.57 -36.70 4.05
CA CYS A 394 -21.62 -35.96 3.20
C CYS A 394 -20.16 -36.34 3.52
N MET A 395 -19.83 -36.51 4.81
CA MET A 395 -18.49 -36.92 5.24
C MET A 395 -18.17 -38.38 4.89
N LYS A 396 -19.13 -39.32 4.91
CA LYS A 396 -18.86 -40.70 4.49
C LYS A 396 -18.46 -40.78 3.02
N SER A 397 -19.12 -40.03 2.13
CA SER A 397 -18.73 -39.96 0.72
C SER A 397 -17.34 -39.33 0.53
N TYR A 398 -17.04 -38.27 1.29
CA TYR A 398 -15.77 -37.55 1.21
C TYR A 398 -14.58 -38.34 1.79
N ILE A 399 -14.76 -38.98 2.95
CA ILE A 399 -13.77 -39.86 3.59
C ILE A 399 -13.49 -41.07 2.71
N THR A 400 -14.50 -41.64 2.06
CA THR A 400 -14.31 -42.78 1.14
C THR A 400 -13.49 -42.36 -0.09
N THR A 401 -13.75 -41.16 -0.61
CA THR A 401 -13.00 -40.58 -1.74
C THR A 401 -11.56 -40.21 -1.36
N PHE A 402 -11.36 -39.69 -0.14
CA PHE A 402 -10.04 -39.35 0.40
C PHE A 402 -9.21 -40.61 0.72
N LYS A 403 -9.80 -41.63 1.35
CA LYS A 403 -9.16 -42.95 1.52
C LYS A 403 -8.72 -43.54 0.18
N HIS A 404 -9.57 -43.44 -0.84
CA HIS A 404 -9.24 -43.98 -2.15
C HIS A 404 -8.07 -43.23 -2.82
N ARG A 405 -7.95 -41.91 -2.63
CA ARG A 405 -6.85 -41.09 -3.19
C ARG A 405 -5.53 -41.24 -2.42
N CYS A 406 -5.57 -41.29 -1.09
CA CYS A 406 -4.38 -41.50 -0.26
C CYS A 406 -3.79 -42.90 -0.43
N LEU A 407 -4.63 -43.94 -0.57
CA LEU A 407 -4.16 -45.31 -0.85
C LEU A 407 -3.52 -45.42 -2.25
N THR A 408 -4.09 -44.77 -3.27
CA THR A 408 -3.48 -44.76 -4.62
C THR A 408 -2.18 -43.96 -4.70
N ALA A 409 -1.99 -42.93 -3.86
CA ALA A 409 -0.75 -42.17 -3.79
C ALA A 409 0.37 -42.93 -3.06
N GLY A 410 0.02 -43.82 -2.13
CA GLY A 410 0.96 -44.73 -1.45
C GLY A 410 1.51 -45.82 -2.39
N ASP A 411 0.68 -46.39 -3.26
CA ASP A 411 1.08 -47.48 -4.16
C ASP A 411 2.00 -47.03 -5.31
N LEU A 412 2.00 -45.75 -5.68
CA LEU A 412 2.90 -45.20 -6.69
C LEU A 412 4.36 -45.02 -6.19
N LYS A 413 4.59 -45.02 -4.87
CA LYS A 413 5.95 -44.94 -4.28
C LYS A 413 6.68 -46.28 -4.17
N HIS A 414 6.00 -47.42 -4.40
CA HIS A 414 6.63 -48.74 -4.39
C HIS A 414 6.91 -49.32 -5.79
N ARG A 415 6.68 -48.53 -6.86
CA ARG A 415 6.92 -48.93 -8.25
C ARG A 415 7.80 -47.97 -9.07
N ALA A 416 8.57 -47.09 -8.42
CA ALA A 416 9.61 -46.29 -9.05
C ALA A 416 10.98 -46.67 -8.48
#